data_AF-A0ABD2IAF7-F1
#
_entry.id   AF-A0ABD2IAF7-F1
#
_cell.length_a   1.000
_cell.length_b   1.000
_cell.length_c   1.000
_cell.angle_alpha   90.00
_cell.angle_beta   90.00
_cell.angle_gamma   90.00
#
_symmetry.space_group_name_H-M   'P 1'
#
loop_
_entity.id
_entity.type
_entity.pdbx_description
1 polymer ?
#
loop_
_entity_poly.entity_id
_entity_poly.type
_entity_poly.pdbx_seq_one_letter_code
_entity_poly.pdbx_strand_id
1 'polypeptide(L)'
;MGGQIVSIHSEEENTLVARLIDEDYMLCNGVNEPLAEAPKMDAIAKNPLFCTPKSQWLYLSFIIGVHRKRNGRGGFVSTLEDGSQATFGNVAEHRGKDSKADYPWSAQEPSGTLNWNYNDEPAEECVQMWHPCGWWNDIQCDRANLAGVVCQKNAV
;
A
#
# COMPACT_ATOMS: atom_id res chain seq x y z
N MET A 1 -19.71 -2.16 16.85
CA MET A 1 -18.75 -2.36 15.73
C MET A 1 -17.54 -3.10 16.30
N GLY A 2 -16.99 -4.09 15.60
CA GLY A 2 -15.96 -5.01 16.13
C GLY A 2 -15.10 -5.64 15.03
N GLY A 3 -14.72 -4.83 14.04
CA GLY A 3 -13.75 -5.18 13.00
C GLY A 3 -12.47 -4.37 13.16
N GLN A 4 -11.41 -4.78 12.46
CA GLN A 4 -10.10 -4.13 12.43
C GLN A 4 -9.73 -3.75 11.00
N ILE A 5 -8.70 -2.93 10.80
CA ILE A 5 -8.20 -2.67 9.44
C ILE A 5 -7.71 -3.99 8.82
N VAL A 6 -7.92 -4.17 7.51
CA VAL A 6 -7.62 -5.42 6.82
C VAL A 6 -6.15 -5.80 6.94
N SER A 7 -5.88 -7.03 7.37
CA SER A 7 -4.54 -7.62 7.35
C SER A 7 -4.46 -8.52 6.13
N ILE A 8 -3.33 -8.47 5.42
CA ILE A 8 -3.14 -9.23 4.19
C ILE A 8 -2.03 -10.25 4.42
N HIS A 9 -2.35 -11.51 4.19
CA HIS A 9 -1.53 -12.68 4.47
C HIS A 9 -1.17 -13.47 3.20
N SER A 10 -1.81 -13.18 2.06
CA SER A 10 -1.52 -13.83 0.79
C SER A 10 -1.78 -12.93 -0.43
N GLU A 11 -1.31 -13.37 -1.60
CA GLU A 11 -1.56 -12.68 -2.88
C GLU A 11 -3.05 -12.74 -3.27
N GLU A 12 -3.75 -13.83 -2.93
CA GLU A 12 -5.19 -13.96 -3.15
C GLU A 12 -5.98 -12.94 -2.33
N GLU A 13 -5.62 -12.78 -1.05
CA GLU A 13 -6.22 -11.74 -0.20
C GLU A 13 -5.90 -10.35 -0.74
N ASN A 14 -4.67 -10.11 -1.19
CA ASN A 14 -4.26 -8.84 -1.77
C ASN A 14 -5.09 -8.50 -3.03
N THR A 15 -5.27 -9.48 -3.90
CA THR A 15 -6.05 -9.33 -5.14
C THR A 15 -7.53 -9.12 -4.86
N LEU A 16 -8.08 -9.84 -3.87
CA LEU A 16 -9.46 -9.66 -3.44
C LEU A 16 -9.67 -8.23 -2.94
N VAL A 17 -8.84 -7.80 -1.98
CA VAL A 17 -8.91 -6.47 -1.36
C VAL A 17 -8.73 -5.36 -2.40
N ALA A 18 -7.78 -5.51 -3.33
CA ALA A 18 -7.54 -4.56 -4.42
C ALA A 18 -8.79 -4.32 -5.28
N ARG A 19 -9.70 -5.29 -5.36
CA ARG A 19 -10.93 -5.22 -6.17
C ARG A 19 -12.19 -4.92 -5.35
N LEU A 20 -12.08 -4.71 -4.04
CA LEU A 20 -13.23 -4.40 -3.18
C LEU A 20 -13.75 -2.98 -3.37
N ILE A 21 -12.95 -2.07 -3.96
CA ILE A 21 -13.47 -0.78 -4.41
C ILE A 21 -14.37 -1.03 -5.62
N ASP A 22 -15.65 -0.78 -5.41
CA ASP A 22 -16.70 -0.91 -6.41
C ASP A 22 -16.58 0.19 -7.50
N GLU A 23 -16.94 -0.14 -8.73
CA GLU A 23 -17.09 0.81 -9.83
C GLU A 23 -18.04 1.95 -9.42
N ASP A 24 -19.09 1.64 -8.67
CA ASP A 24 -20.06 2.63 -8.17
C ASP A 24 -19.42 3.65 -7.21
N TYR A 25 -18.46 3.23 -6.37
CA TYR A 25 -17.70 4.14 -5.51
C TYR A 25 -16.82 5.07 -6.34
N MET A 26 -16.17 4.54 -7.39
CA MET A 26 -15.34 5.33 -8.30
C MET A 26 -16.17 6.36 -9.05
N LEU A 27 -17.31 5.95 -9.61
CA LEU A 27 -18.24 6.82 -10.32
C LEU A 27 -18.82 7.92 -9.41
N CYS A 28 -19.17 7.57 -8.17
CA CYS A 28 -19.68 8.53 -7.18
C CYS A 28 -18.66 9.61 -6.78
N ASN A 29 -17.36 9.31 -6.90
CA ASN A 29 -16.27 10.27 -6.65
C ASN A 29 -15.77 10.96 -7.94
N GLY A 30 -16.50 10.83 -9.05
CA GLY A 30 -16.14 11.44 -10.32
C GLY A 30 -14.91 10.82 -10.99
N VAL A 31 -14.51 9.62 -10.56
CA VAL A 31 -13.43 8.84 -11.16
C VAL A 31 -14.03 7.98 -12.26
N ASN A 32 -13.82 8.40 -13.51
CA ASN A 32 -14.30 7.70 -14.71
C ASN A 32 -13.24 6.75 -15.31
N GLU A 33 -12.16 6.46 -14.58
CA GLU A 33 -11.09 5.57 -15.05
C GLU A 33 -11.54 4.11 -14.94
N PRO A 34 -11.73 3.38 -16.05
CA PRO A 34 -12.30 2.03 -15.99
C PRO A 34 -11.30 1.01 -15.41
N LEU A 35 -11.81 -0.13 -14.91
CA LEU A 35 -11.01 -1.34 -14.63
C LEU A 35 -10.09 -1.78 -15.79
N ALA A 36 -10.38 -1.33 -17.02
CA ALA A 36 -9.52 -1.50 -18.20
C ALA A 36 -8.13 -0.85 -18.08
N GLU A 37 -7.94 0.06 -17.13
CA GLU A 37 -6.66 0.70 -16.81
C GLU A 37 -5.75 -0.18 -15.94
N ALA A 38 -6.26 -1.27 -15.33
CA ALA A 38 -5.49 -2.15 -14.44
C ALA A 38 -4.11 -2.58 -15.01
N PRO A 39 -4.00 -3.00 -16.29
CA PRO A 39 -2.72 -3.37 -16.88
C PRO A 39 -1.77 -2.17 -17.04
N LYS A 40 -2.32 -0.96 -17.24
CA LYS A 40 -1.51 0.27 -17.29
C LYS A 40 -0.99 0.63 -15.90
N MET A 41 -1.82 0.51 -14.87
CA MET A 41 -1.44 0.76 -13.48
C MET A 41 -0.36 -0.21 -13.01
N ASP A 42 -0.45 -1.48 -13.40
CA ASP A 42 0.59 -2.49 -13.15
C ASP A 42 1.92 -2.15 -13.86
N ALA A 43 1.85 -1.71 -15.13
CA ALA A 43 3.03 -1.28 -15.86
C ALA A 43 3.66 0.01 -15.31
N ILE A 44 2.86 0.92 -14.75
CA ILE A 44 3.32 2.15 -14.09
C ILE A 44 3.98 1.82 -12.76
N ALA A 45 3.35 0.99 -11.91
CA ALA A 45 3.90 0.60 -10.61
C ALA A 45 5.27 -0.11 -10.71
N LYS A 46 5.52 -0.78 -11.84
CA LYS A 46 6.80 -1.45 -12.16
C LYS A 46 7.89 -0.50 -12.68
N ASN A 47 7.57 0.74 -13.06
CA ASN A 47 8.53 1.68 -13.64
C ASN A 47 9.08 2.67 -12.58
N PRO A 48 10.41 2.76 -12.39
CA PRO A 48 11.05 3.54 -11.31
C PRO A 48 10.96 5.06 -11.49
N LEU A 49 10.56 5.53 -12.66
CA LEU A 49 10.13 6.91 -12.86
C LEU A 49 8.82 6.81 -13.62
N PHE A 50 7.66 7.06 -13.02
CA PHE A 50 6.68 7.91 -13.69
C PHE A 50 5.54 8.34 -12.77
N CYS A 51 5.50 9.66 -12.63
CA CYS A 51 4.34 10.49 -12.39
C CYS A 51 3.23 10.18 -13.42
N THR A 52 2.22 9.44 -13.01
CA THR A 52 0.83 9.78 -13.39
C THR A 52 0.41 10.98 -12.53
N PRO A 53 -0.60 11.77 -12.92
CA PRO A 53 -1.05 12.88 -12.08
C PRO A 53 -1.38 12.35 -10.67
N LYS A 54 -0.62 12.78 -9.65
CA LYS A 54 -0.84 12.42 -8.23
C LYS A 54 -2.31 12.53 -7.81
N SER A 55 -3.07 13.40 -8.48
CA SER A 55 -4.48 13.65 -8.23
C SER A 55 -5.38 12.44 -8.45
N GLN A 56 -5.07 11.48 -9.31
CA GLN A 56 -5.97 10.32 -9.56
C GLN A 56 -5.70 9.15 -8.61
N TRP A 57 -4.44 8.91 -8.24
CA TRP A 57 -4.05 7.82 -7.31
C TRP A 57 -4.70 7.96 -5.95
N LEU A 58 -4.80 9.19 -5.46
CA LEU A 58 -5.43 9.52 -4.18
C LEU A 58 -6.89 8.99 -4.12
N TYR A 59 -7.66 9.11 -5.19
CA TYR A 59 -9.04 8.61 -5.23
C TYR A 59 -9.16 7.10 -5.50
N LEU A 60 -8.06 6.44 -5.87
CA LEU A 60 -7.99 5.00 -6.14
C LEU A 60 -7.12 4.25 -5.15
N SER A 61 -6.88 4.86 -3.99
CA SER A 61 -6.01 4.31 -2.96
C SER A 61 -6.68 4.30 -1.62
N PHE A 62 -6.36 3.31 -0.81
CA PHE A 62 -6.96 3.12 0.50
C PHE A 62 -5.96 2.52 1.47
N ILE A 63 -6.15 2.82 2.76
CA ILE A 63 -5.33 2.27 3.84
C ILE A 63 -5.65 0.80 4.05
N ILE A 64 -4.59 0.03 4.23
CA ILE A 64 -4.60 -1.35 4.73
C ILE A 64 -3.86 -1.43 6.08
N GLY A 65 -4.02 -2.54 6.80
CA GLY A 65 -3.56 -2.70 8.19
C GLY A 65 -2.09 -3.09 8.33
N VAL A 66 -1.37 -3.25 7.21
CA VAL A 66 0.09 -3.32 7.24
C VAL A 66 0.62 -1.93 7.54
N HIS A 67 1.50 -1.80 8.52
CA HIS A 67 2.18 -0.55 8.86
C HIS A 67 3.64 -0.81 9.24
N ARG A 68 4.49 0.19 9.11
CA ARG A 68 5.93 0.08 9.39
C ARG A 68 6.21 0.60 10.80
N LYS A 69 6.78 -0.26 11.64
CA LYS A 69 7.12 0.05 13.02
C LYS A 69 8.63 0.05 13.22
N ARG A 70 9.16 1.03 13.97
CA ARG A 70 10.59 1.05 14.32
C ARG A 70 10.97 -0.15 15.20
N ASN A 71 12.06 -0.83 14.87
CA ASN A 71 12.54 -2.03 15.57
C ASN A 71 13.52 -1.75 16.73
N GLY A 72 13.70 -0.48 17.11
CA GLY A 72 14.64 -0.05 18.17
C GLY A 72 16.12 -0.10 17.80
N ARG A 73 16.48 -0.60 16.60
CA ARG A 73 17.86 -0.64 16.05
C ARG A 73 18.07 0.33 14.89
N GLY A 74 17.16 1.28 14.72
CA GLY A 74 17.19 2.27 13.63
C GLY A 74 16.54 1.80 12.32
N GLY A 75 16.00 0.58 12.26
CA GLY A 75 15.26 0.06 11.09
C GLY A 75 13.75 -0.03 11.31
N PHE A 76 13.03 -0.45 10.27
CA PHE A 76 11.58 -0.66 10.28
C PHE A 76 11.22 -2.11 10.02
N VAL A 77 10.10 -2.54 10.61
CA VAL A 77 9.48 -3.84 10.39
C VAL A 77 8.01 -3.65 9.99
N SER A 78 7.59 -4.32 8.92
CA SER A 78 6.18 -4.37 8.53
C SER A 78 5.41 -5.19 9.56
N THR A 79 4.36 -4.60 10.12
CA THR A 79 3.60 -5.06 11.27
C THR A 79 2.11 -5.04 10.92
N LEU A 80 1.35 -6.02 11.41
CA LEU A 80 -0.11 -6.09 11.27
C LEU A 80 -0.80 -5.41 12.45
N GLU A 81 -2.11 -5.18 12.33
CA GLU A 81 -2.93 -4.53 13.37
C GLU A 81 -2.87 -5.23 14.73
N ASP A 82 -2.71 -6.55 14.75
CA ASP A 82 -2.59 -7.33 16.00
C ASP A 82 -1.18 -7.24 16.65
N GLY A 83 -0.27 -6.48 16.03
CA GLY A 83 1.11 -6.31 16.46
C GLY A 83 2.06 -7.43 16.04
N SER A 84 1.57 -8.47 15.35
CA SER A 84 2.42 -9.48 14.76
C SER A 84 3.18 -8.93 13.55
N GLN A 85 4.33 -9.52 13.25
CA GLN A 85 5.09 -9.14 12.07
C GLN A 85 4.36 -9.64 10.81
N ALA A 86 4.25 -8.78 9.79
CA ALA A 86 3.64 -9.17 8.53
C ALA A 86 4.41 -10.34 7.89
N THR A 87 3.67 -11.27 7.29
CA THR A 87 4.22 -12.47 6.61
C THR A 87 4.15 -12.36 5.09
N PHE A 88 3.37 -11.42 4.57
CA PHE A 88 3.23 -11.08 3.16
C PHE A 88 3.75 -9.67 2.92
N GLY A 89 4.11 -9.32 1.68
CA GLY A 89 4.69 -8.01 1.36
C GLY A 89 6.22 -7.98 1.26
N ASN A 90 6.90 -9.09 0.99
CA ASN A 90 8.38 -9.19 0.86
C ASN A 90 9.20 -8.84 2.12
N VAL A 91 8.71 -9.28 3.27
CA VAL A 91 9.30 -9.12 4.61
C VAL A 91 10.59 -9.93 4.86
N ALA A 92 11.22 -9.72 6.03
CA ALA A 92 12.67 -9.63 6.28
C ALA A 92 13.27 -8.37 5.66
N GLU A 93 12.51 -7.28 5.81
CA GLU A 93 12.83 -5.87 5.55
C GLU A 93 13.51 -5.56 4.20
N HIS A 94 13.06 -6.26 3.14
CA HIS A 94 13.20 -5.88 1.73
C HIS A 94 14.65 -5.86 1.19
N ARG A 95 15.40 -6.96 1.38
CA ARG A 95 16.87 -7.09 1.16
C ARG A 95 17.36 -7.02 -0.31
N GLY A 96 18.16 -5.99 -0.65
CA GLY A 96 19.16 -5.94 -1.75
C GLY A 96 19.33 -4.56 -2.44
N LYS A 97 20.56 -4.17 -2.84
CA LYS A 97 21.02 -2.77 -3.18
C LYS A 97 20.29 -2.01 -4.30
N ASP A 98 19.30 -2.62 -4.95
CA ASP A 98 18.47 -2.04 -6.01
C ASP A 98 17.04 -2.54 -5.82
N SER A 99 16.24 -1.90 -4.95
CA SER A 99 14.81 -2.21 -4.74
C SER A 99 14.00 -1.94 -6.02
N LYS A 100 14.12 -2.85 -6.98
CA LYS A 100 13.15 -3.04 -8.06
C LYS A 100 11.82 -3.41 -7.41
N ALA A 101 10.71 -3.06 -8.07
CA ALA A 101 9.36 -3.36 -7.59
C ALA A 101 9.21 -4.86 -7.32
N ASP A 102 9.24 -5.26 -6.05
CA ASP A 102 8.89 -6.62 -5.64
C ASP A 102 7.44 -6.56 -5.15
N TYR A 103 6.53 -7.11 -5.96
CA TYR A 103 5.10 -7.15 -5.65
C TYR A 103 4.88 -7.74 -4.26
N PRO A 104 4.10 -7.09 -3.38
CA PRO A 104 3.15 -6.02 -3.69
C PRO A 104 3.69 -4.58 -3.60
N TRP A 105 4.94 -4.31 -3.23
CA TRP A 105 5.44 -2.94 -3.13
C TRP A 105 5.78 -2.34 -4.49
N SER A 106 5.35 -1.11 -4.75
CA SER A 106 5.73 -0.41 -5.98
C SER A 106 7.24 -0.16 -6.05
N ALA A 107 7.74 0.18 -7.24
CA ALA A 107 9.16 0.44 -7.43
C ALA A 107 9.68 1.48 -6.43
N GLN A 108 10.84 1.20 -5.80
CA GLN A 108 11.48 2.03 -4.77
C GLN A 108 10.76 2.08 -3.42
N GLU A 109 9.69 1.31 -3.24
CA GLU A 109 8.97 1.22 -1.98
C GLU A 109 9.31 -0.07 -1.20
N PRO A 110 9.18 -0.05 0.14
CA PRO A 110 8.86 1.12 0.95
C PRO A 110 10.02 2.11 1.03
N SER A 111 9.71 3.40 1.20
CA SER A 111 10.71 4.44 1.36
C SER A 111 11.65 4.12 2.54
N GLY A 112 12.96 4.33 2.41
CA GLY A 112 13.91 3.97 3.48
C GLY A 112 14.55 2.59 3.46
N THR A 113 14.50 1.88 2.35
CA THR A 113 15.36 0.70 2.11
C THR A 113 16.80 1.15 1.77
N LEU A 114 17.74 1.01 2.72
CA LEU A 114 19.21 1.25 2.71
C LEU A 114 19.79 2.56 2.13
N ASN A 115 19.07 3.35 1.33
CA ASN A 115 19.56 4.55 0.65
C ASN A 115 18.88 5.85 1.12
N TRP A 116 17.96 5.80 2.09
CA TRP A 116 17.29 6.99 2.60
C TRP A 116 17.89 7.41 3.95
N ASN A 117 18.30 8.67 4.04
CA ASN A 117 18.79 9.24 5.28
C ASN A 117 17.59 9.66 6.14
N TYR A 118 17.21 8.82 7.09
CA TYR A 118 16.06 9.00 8.01
C TYR A 118 16.07 10.28 8.85
N ASN A 119 17.15 11.08 8.81
CA ASN A 119 17.30 12.25 9.66
C ASN A 119 16.55 13.48 9.17
N ASP A 120 16.09 13.51 7.90
CA ASP A 120 15.57 14.74 7.28
C ASP A 120 14.10 14.69 6.83
N GLU A 121 13.43 13.53 6.84
CA GLU A 121 12.00 13.43 6.49
C GLU A 121 11.18 12.56 7.46
N PRO A 122 9.88 12.87 7.70
CA PRO A 122 9.02 12.06 8.57
C PRO A 122 8.88 10.64 8.00
N ALA A 123 8.96 9.64 8.88
CA ALA A 123 8.81 8.25 8.46
C ALA A 123 7.41 8.01 7.87
N GLU A 124 7.35 7.36 6.71
CA GLU A 124 6.13 6.86 6.11
C GLU A 124 5.80 5.51 6.75
N GLU A 125 4.85 5.53 7.69
CA GLU A 125 4.54 4.40 8.57
C GLU A 125 3.26 3.66 8.15
N CYS A 126 2.34 4.32 7.45
CA CYS A 126 1.10 3.72 6.98
C CYS A 126 1.26 3.17 5.58
N VAL A 127 0.45 2.16 5.21
CA VAL A 127 0.48 1.58 3.85
C VAL A 127 -0.84 1.83 3.16
N GLN A 128 -0.75 2.40 1.96
CA GLN A 128 -1.86 2.47 1.02
C GLN A 128 -1.74 1.35 -0.01
N MET A 129 -2.89 0.85 -0.46
CA MET A 129 -3.01 -0.02 -1.63
C MET A 129 -3.66 0.74 -2.79
N TRP A 130 -3.19 0.50 -4.01
CA TRP A 130 -3.80 0.99 -5.25
C TRP A 130 -4.80 0.00 -5.84
N HIS A 131 -6.01 0.47 -6.06
CA HIS A 131 -6.99 -0.19 -6.92
C HIS A 131 -6.62 0.01 -8.41
N PRO A 132 -6.90 -0.97 -9.28
CA PRO A 132 -7.30 -2.36 -9.01
C PRO A 132 -6.12 -3.33 -8.90
N CYS A 133 -4.89 -2.82 -9.00
CA CYS A 133 -3.69 -3.62 -9.23
C CYS A 133 -3.07 -4.21 -7.95
N GLY A 134 -3.43 -3.71 -6.78
CA GLY A 134 -3.01 -4.24 -5.49
C GLY A 134 -1.58 -3.89 -5.09
N TRP A 135 -0.95 -2.93 -5.78
CA TRP A 135 0.38 -2.43 -5.43
C TRP A 135 0.30 -1.53 -4.18
N TRP A 136 1.37 -1.54 -3.39
CA TRP A 136 1.47 -0.88 -2.11
C TRP A 136 2.50 0.25 -2.17
N ASN A 137 2.23 1.30 -1.41
CA ASN A 137 3.14 2.40 -1.17
C ASN A 137 3.05 2.75 0.31
N ASP A 138 4.17 3.07 0.96
CA ASP A 138 4.12 3.63 2.30
C ASP A 138 3.90 5.13 2.20
N ILE A 139 3.18 5.65 3.19
CA ILE A 139 2.79 7.04 3.27
C ILE A 139 2.81 7.52 4.72
N GLN A 140 2.84 8.83 4.88
CA GLN A 140 2.53 9.45 6.15
C GLN A 140 1.08 9.17 6.52
N CYS A 141 0.85 8.70 7.74
CA CYS A 141 -0.48 8.32 8.21
C CYS A 141 -1.50 9.47 8.22
N ASP A 142 -1.02 10.72 8.27
CA ASP A 142 -1.82 11.94 8.28
C ASP A 142 -1.99 12.58 6.88
N ARG A 143 -1.44 11.96 5.82
CA ARG A 143 -1.68 12.41 4.45
C ARG A 143 -3.10 12.07 4.03
N ALA A 144 -3.98 13.04 4.25
CA ALA A 144 -5.38 13.03 3.90
C ALA A 144 -5.57 13.40 2.43
N ASN A 145 -5.93 12.42 1.61
CA ASN A 145 -6.90 12.51 0.50
C ASN A 145 -7.07 11.13 -0.15
N LEU A 146 -7.05 10.05 0.63
CA LEU A 146 -7.27 8.70 0.11
C LEU A 146 -8.77 8.42 -0.03
N ALA A 147 -9.12 7.40 -0.82
CA ALA A 147 -10.49 6.91 -0.95
C ALA A 147 -11.07 6.43 0.40
N GLY A 148 -10.23 5.84 1.26
CA GLY A 148 -10.65 5.45 2.60
C GLY A 148 -9.76 4.39 3.22
N VAL A 149 -10.39 3.53 4.02
CA VAL A 149 -9.77 2.44 4.77
C VAL A 149 -10.57 1.17 4.52
N VAL A 150 -9.92 0.04 4.29
CA VAL A 150 -10.60 -1.26 4.20
C VAL A 150 -10.53 -1.97 5.55
N CYS A 151 -11.69 -2.31 6.09
CA CYS A 151 -11.82 -3.04 7.35
C CYS A 151 -12.20 -4.50 7.11
N GLN A 152 -11.65 -5.38 7.94
CA GLN A 152 -12.01 -6.78 8.01
C GLN A 152 -12.75 -7.10 9.31
N LYS A 153 -13.64 -8.08 9.23
CA LYS A 153 -14.30 -8.67 10.39
C LYS A 153 -14.44 -10.16 10.11
N ASN A 154 -14.18 -10.99 11.13
CA ASN A 154 -14.49 -12.40 11.03
C ASN A 154 -16.00 -12.58 10.77
N ALA A 155 -16.32 -13.45 9.83
CA ALA A 155 -17.69 -13.90 9.61
C ALA A 155 -18.11 -14.72 10.84
N VAL A 156 -18.90 -14.12 11.72
CA VAL A 156 -19.54 -14.76 12.86
C VAL A 156 -21.03 -14.72 12.64
#